data_AF-Q71UM3-F1
#
_entry.id   AF-Q71UM3-F1
#
_cell.length_a   1.000
_cell.length_b   1.000
_cell.length_c   1.000
_cell.angle_alpha   90.00
_cell.angle_beta   90.00
_cell.angle_gamma   90.00
#
_symmetry.space_group_name_H-M   'P 1'
#
loop_
_entity.id
_entity.type
_entity.pdbx_description
1 polymer ?
#
loop_
_entity_poly.entity_id
_entity_poly.type
_entity_poly.pdbx_seq_one_letter_code
_entity_poly.pdbx_strand_id
1 'polypeptide(L)'
;EVVVHKKMRPTIKDHWLKHPGLAQLCVTIEECWDHDAEARLSAGCVEERVSLIRRSVNGTTSDCLVSLVTSVTNVDLPPKESSI
;
A
#
# COMPACT_ATOMS: atom_id res chain seq x y z
N GLU A 1 -19.49 -14.58 -13.66
CA GLU A 1 -19.68 -15.43 -12.46
C GLU A 1 -18.43 -15.74 -11.65
N VAL A 2 -17.25 -15.95 -12.27
CA VAL A 2 -16.07 -16.54 -11.60
C VAL A 2 -15.43 -15.68 -10.50
N VAL A 3 -15.40 -14.35 -10.67
CA VAL A 3 -14.78 -13.41 -9.70
C VAL A 3 -15.65 -13.21 -8.46
N VAL A 4 -16.97 -13.13 -8.64
CA VAL A 4 -17.94 -12.82 -7.56
C VAL A 4 -18.35 -14.09 -6.82
N HIS A 5 -18.78 -15.14 -7.54
CA HIS A 5 -19.29 -16.35 -6.90
C HIS A 5 -18.19 -17.33 -6.48
N LYS A 6 -17.09 -17.42 -7.25
CA LYS A 6 -15.96 -18.31 -6.94
C LYS A 6 -14.79 -17.59 -6.27
N LYS A 7 -14.92 -16.29 -6.00
CA LYS A 7 -13.87 -15.43 -5.42
C LYS A 7 -12.50 -15.57 -6.11
N MET A 8 -12.49 -15.94 -7.40
CA MET A 8 -11.24 -16.16 -8.12
C MET A 8 -10.54 -14.85 -8.42
N ARG A 9 -9.20 -14.88 -8.33
CA ARG A 9 -8.29 -13.80 -8.71
C ARG A 9 -7.17 -14.37 -9.58
N PRO A 10 -6.53 -13.54 -10.42
CA PRO A 10 -5.31 -13.95 -11.12
C PRO A 10 -4.28 -14.54 -10.14
N THR A 11 -3.70 -15.68 -10.49
CA THR A 11 -2.69 -16.33 -9.65
C THR A 11 -1.40 -15.52 -9.65
N ILE A 12 -0.92 -15.18 -8.45
CA ILE A 12 0.42 -14.64 -8.26
C ILE A 12 1.42 -15.79 -8.36
N LYS A 13 2.44 -15.63 -9.20
CA LYS A 13 3.42 -16.69 -9.44
C LYS A 13 4.44 -16.75 -8.31
N ASP A 14 4.77 -17.93 -7.82
CA ASP A 14 5.69 -18.13 -6.69
C ASP A 14 7.05 -17.45 -6.86
N HIS A 15 7.57 -17.37 -8.10
CA HIS A 15 8.85 -16.72 -8.34
C HIS A 15 8.82 -15.20 -8.16
N TRP A 16 7.64 -14.56 -8.19
CA TRP A 16 7.50 -13.13 -7.88
C TRP A 16 7.74 -12.86 -6.40
N LEU A 17 7.32 -13.78 -5.54
CA LEU A 17 7.51 -13.68 -4.09
C LEU A 17 8.98 -13.81 -3.67
N LYS A 18 9.85 -14.32 -4.54
CA LYS A 18 11.30 -14.40 -4.30
C LYS A 18 12.00 -13.04 -4.37
N HIS A 19 11.43 -12.07 -5.08
CA HIS A 19 11.98 -10.72 -5.15
C HIS A 19 11.25 -9.83 -4.14
N PRO A 20 11.93 -9.21 -3.17
CA PRO A 20 11.29 -8.51 -2.06
C PRO A 20 10.37 -7.37 -2.54
N GLY A 21 10.78 -6.61 -3.55
CA GLY A 21 9.92 -5.57 -4.13
C GLY A 21 8.67 -6.12 -4.82
N LEU A 22 8.77 -7.28 -5.47
CA LEU A 22 7.60 -7.90 -6.12
C LEU A 22 6.69 -8.54 -5.07
N ALA A 23 7.25 -9.12 -4.00
CA ALA A 23 6.48 -9.61 -2.87
C ALA A 23 5.62 -8.49 -2.23
N GLN A 24 6.20 -7.31 -2.02
CA GLN A 24 5.45 -6.14 -1.51
C GLN A 24 4.40 -5.63 -2.52
N LEU A 25 4.72 -5.68 -3.82
CA LEU A 25 3.74 -5.34 -4.85
C LEU A 25 2.57 -6.33 -4.88
N CYS A 26 2.82 -7.62 -4.67
CA CYS A 26 1.80 -8.67 -4.60
C CYS A 26 0.78 -8.40 -3.50
N VAL A 27 1.22 -7.99 -2.31
CA VAL A 27 0.34 -7.58 -1.21
C VAL A 27 -0.54 -6.39 -1.62
N THR A 28 0.05 -5.39 -2.29
CA THR A 28 -0.69 -4.22 -2.77
C THR A 28 -1.75 -4.61 -3.81
N ILE A 29 -1.42 -5.52 -4.73
CA ILE A 29 -2.37 -6.05 -5.72
C ILE A 29 -3.53 -6.77 -5.03
N GLU A 30 -3.23 -7.55 -3.98
CA GLU A 30 -4.26 -8.31 -3.26
C GLU A 30 -5.29 -7.41 -2.57
N GLU A 31 -4.85 -6.31 -1.98
CA GLU A 31 -5.74 -5.31 -1.38
C GLU A 31 -6.50 -4.50 -2.45
N CYS A 32 -5.93 -4.31 -3.65
CA CYS A 32 -6.62 -3.59 -4.74
C CYS A 32 -7.82 -4.37 -5.30
N TRP A 33 -7.75 -5.70 -5.32
CA TRP A 33 -8.83 -6.53 -5.85
C TRP A 33 -9.69 -7.17 -4.76
N ASP A 34 -9.73 -6.57 -3.56
CA ASP A 34 -10.53 -7.08 -2.45
C ASP A 34 -12.00 -7.27 -2.87
N HIS A 35 -12.62 -8.29 -2.29
CA HIS A 35 -14.04 -8.54 -2.48
C HIS A 35 -14.88 -7.39 -1.91
N ASP A 36 -14.51 -6.89 -0.73
CA ASP A 36 -15.10 -5.69 -0.15
C ASP A 36 -14.57 -4.44 -0.88
N ALA A 37 -15.48 -3.65 -1.43
CA ALA A 37 -15.12 -2.46 -2.20
C ALA A 37 -14.52 -1.36 -1.30
N GLU A 38 -14.99 -1.25 -0.06
CA GLU A 38 -14.54 -0.22 0.88
C GLU A 38 -13.16 -0.54 1.48
N ALA A 39 -12.76 -1.81 1.42
CA ALA A 39 -11.43 -2.26 1.83
C ALA A 39 -10.35 -2.01 0.76
N ARG A 40 -10.74 -1.65 -0.47
CA ARG A 40 -9.79 -1.45 -1.56
C ARG A 40 -8.99 -0.17 -1.38
N LEU A 41 -7.74 -0.24 -1.78
CA LEU A 41 -6.84 0.90 -1.78
C LEU A 41 -7.32 2.00 -2.74
N SER A 42 -7.15 3.26 -2.31
CA SER A 42 -7.28 4.41 -3.19
C SER A 42 -6.10 4.48 -4.16
N ALA A 43 -6.28 5.19 -5.28
CA ALA A 43 -5.20 5.37 -6.26
C ALA A 43 -3.95 6.03 -5.65
N GLY A 44 -4.13 7.04 -4.78
CA GLY A 44 -3.02 7.69 -4.08
C GLY A 44 -2.28 6.73 -3.15
N CYS A 45 -3.00 5.86 -2.42
CA CYS A 45 -2.37 4.86 -1.57
C CYS A 45 -1.52 3.86 -2.39
N VAL A 46 -2.01 3.44 -3.56
CA VAL A 46 -1.25 2.56 -4.46
C VAL A 46 0.01 3.25 -4.98
N GLU A 47 -0.08 4.51 -5.40
CA GLU A 47 1.07 5.30 -5.86
C GLU A 47 2.16 5.42 -4.79
N GLU A 48 1.77 5.72 -3.55
CA GLU A 48 2.69 5.83 -2.43
C GLU A 48 3.42 4.51 -2.16
N ARG A 49 2.68 3.39 -2.14
CA ARG A 49 3.27 2.05 -1.95
C ARG A 49 4.21 1.67 -3.08
N VAL A 50 3.84 1.90 -4.34
CA VAL A 50 4.73 1.63 -5.48
C VAL A 50 6.00 2.48 -5.40
N SER A 51 5.87 3.74 -4.99
CA SER A 51 7.02 4.64 -4.79
C SER A 51 7.94 4.15 -3.67
N LEU A 52 7.37 3.64 -2.57
CA LEU A 52 8.12 3.02 -1.46
C LEU A 52 8.86 1.76 -1.92
N ILE A 53 8.18 0.86 -2.64
CA ILE A 53 8.76 -0.35 -3.20
C ILE A 53 9.95 0.01 -4.10
N ARG A 54 9.78 0.99 -5.00
CA ARG A 54 10.85 1.43 -5.91
C ARG A 54 12.08 1.93 -5.15
N ARG A 55 11.90 2.68 -4.05
CA ARG A 55 13.01 3.17 -3.22
C ARG A 55 13.68 2.03 -2.47
N SER A 56 12.91 1.14 -1.85
CA SER A 56 13.44 0.03 -1.05
C SER A 56 14.23 -1.00 -1.87
N VAL A 57 13.88 -1.20 -3.15
CA VAL A 57 14.61 -2.14 -4.03
C VAL A 57 15.92 -1.54 -4.54
N ASN A 58 16.02 -0.21 -4.61
CA ASN A 58 17.14 0.51 -5.21
C ASN A 58 18.07 1.19 -4.19
N GLY A 59 17.69 1.22 -2.90
CA GLY A 59 18.31 2.04 -1.86
C GLY A 59 18.87 1.22 -0.70
N THR A 60 20.11 1.56 -0.34
CA THR A 60 20.89 1.13 0.82
C THR A 60 20.05 1.12 2.11
N THR A 61 20.41 0.25 3.06
CA THR A 61 19.75 -0.07 4.35
C THR A 61 19.38 1.09 5.30
N SER A 62 19.53 2.35 4.90
CA SER A 62 19.27 3.55 5.70
C SER A 62 17.81 4.04 5.65
N ASP A 63 17.03 3.69 4.61
CA ASP A 63 15.71 4.30 4.38
C ASP A 63 14.55 3.64 5.17
N CYS A 64 14.79 2.47 5.78
CA CYS A 64 13.76 1.75 6.55
C CYS A 64 13.34 2.48 7.83
N LEU A 65 14.23 3.25 8.45
CA LEU A 65 13.93 3.92 9.73
C LEU A 65 13.04 5.15 9.57
N VAL A 66 13.09 5.83 8.41
CA VAL A 66 12.30 7.06 8.19
C VAL A 66 10.82 6.74 8.03
N SER A 67 10.47 5.61 7.40
CA SER A 67 9.06 5.25 7.14
C SER A 67 8.28 4.84 8.40
N LEU A 68 8.95 4.28 9.42
CA LEU A 68 8.32 3.99 10.72
C LEU A 68 8.04 5.25 11.55
N VAL A 69 8.81 6.32 11.35
CA VAL A 69 8.69 7.55 12.15
C VAL A 69 7.52 8.42 11.66
N THR A 70 7.21 8.41 10.36
CA THR A 70 6.13 9.27 9.81
C THR A 70 4.73 8.77 10.19
N SER A 71 4.55 7.50 10.54
CA SER A 71 3.25 6.96 10.97
C SER A 71 2.85 7.29 12.42
N VAL A 72 3.70 7.96 13.23
CA VAL A 72 3.45 8.15 14.68
C VAL A 72 3.17 9.60 15.10
N THR A 73 3.30 10.62 14.24
CA THR A 73 2.97 12.00 14.65
C THR A 73 1.82 12.57 13.85
N ASN A 74 0.59 12.17 14.21
CA ASN A 74 -0.61 12.92 13.87
C ASN A 74 -0.78 14.10 14.83
N VAL A 75 0.18 15.04 14.82
CA VAL A 75 0.08 16.33 15.52
C VAL A 75 0.03 17.41 14.46
N ASP A 76 -1.17 17.91 14.17
CA ASP A 76 -1.52 19.35 14.24
C ASP A 76 -2.88 19.57 13.54
N LEU A 77 -3.91 19.83 14.34
CA LEU A 77 -5.19 20.37 13.88
C LEU A 77 -5.21 21.85 14.29
N PRO A 78 -5.21 22.82 13.36
CA PRO A 78 -5.27 24.23 13.74
C PRO A 78 -6.66 24.59 14.29
N PRO A 79 -6.74 25.54 15.24
CA PRO A 79 -7.99 25.89 15.90
C PRO A 79 -8.93 26.62 14.94
N LYS A 80 -10.21 26.27 15.07
CA LYS A 80 -11.33 26.88 14.36
C LYS A 80 -11.52 28.31 14.85
N GLU A 81 -11.14 29.31 14.05
CA GLU A 81 -11.58 30.69 14.31
C GLU A 81 -13.02 30.86 13.82
N SER A 82 -13.93 30.90 14.79
CA SER A 82 -15.21 31.61 14.66
C SER A 82 -14.91 33.09 14.46
N SER A 83 -15.49 33.69 13.43
CA SER A 83 -15.78 35.12 13.48
C SER A 83 -17.18 35.35 12.95
N ILE A 84 -18.03 35.86 13.84
CA ILE A 84 -19.26 36.58 13.55
C ILE A 84 -18.92 38.02 13.18
#